data_AF-A0A1F7XL56-F1
#
_entry.id   AF-A0A1F7XL56-F1
#
_cell.length_a   1.000
_cell.length_b   1.000
_cell.length_c   1.000
_cell.angle_alpha   90.00
_cell.angle_beta   90.00
_cell.angle_gamma   90.00
#
_symmetry.space_group_name_H-M   'P 1'
#
loop_
_entity.id
_entity.type
_entity.pdbx_description
1 polymer ?
#
loop_
_entity_poly.entity_id
_entity_poly.type
_entity_poly.pdbx_seq_one_letter_code
_entity_poly.pdbx_strand_id
1 'polypeptide(L)' 'MKPTDPQFLYMILILPALFGLTLVGDGVSKIMHEEGGGIISIFFGLVFIGIVIFAYFFFSSFLAQRV' A
#
# COMPACT_ATOMS: atom_id res chain seq x y z
N MET A 1 -12.10 6.94 -20.35
CA MET A 1 -11.10 6.18 -19.57
C MET A 1 -11.54 4.73 -19.59
N LYS A 2 -10.75 3.84 -20.19
CA LYS A 2 -11.06 2.41 -20.14
C LYS A 2 -10.57 1.87 -18.79
N PRO A 3 -11.27 0.93 -18.15
CA PRO A 3 -10.82 0.32 -16.88
C PRO A 3 -9.45 -0.37 -16.98
N THR A 4 -8.99 -0.62 -18.21
CA THR A 4 -7.71 -1.22 -18.56
C THR A 4 -6.57 -0.21 -18.61
N ASP A 5 -6.87 1.09 -18.60
CA ASP A 5 -5.84 2.12 -18.61
C ASP A 5 -5.09 2.04 -17.26
N PRO A 6 -3.74 1.98 -17.24
CA PRO A 6 -2.93 1.91 -16.01
C PRO A 6 -3.28 3.01 -15.00
N GLN A 7 -3.81 4.12 -15.50
CA GLN A 7 -4.30 5.25 -14.74
C GLN A 7 -5.42 4.89 -13.74
N PHE A 8 -6.32 3.97 -14.09
CA PHE A 8 -7.36 3.48 -13.18
C PHE A 8 -6.77 2.65 -12.03
N LEU A 9 -5.75 1.85 -12.35
CA LEU A 9 -4.99 1.08 -11.36
C LEU A 9 -4.28 1.99 -10.37
N TYR A 10 -3.62 3.03 -10.87
CA TYR A 10 -2.98 4.04 -10.02
C TYR A 10 -3.98 4.80 -9.16
N MET A 11 -5.16 5.16 -9.71
CA MET A 11 -6.21 5.83 -8.95
C MET A 11 -6.69 5.03 -7.74
N ILE A 12 -6.85 3.71 -7.88
CA ILE A 12 -7.35 2.85 -6.79
C ILE A 12 -6.24 2.54 -5.79
N LEU A 13 -5.02 2.30 -6.25
CA LEU A 13 -3.92 1.85 -5.39
C LEU A 13 -3.24 2.99 -4.62
N ILE A 14 -3.44 4.26 -5.02
CA ILE A 14 -2.80 5.40 -4.35
C ILE A 14 -3.29 5.58 -2.91
N LEU A 15 -4.59 5.42 -2.65
CA LEU A 15 -5.17 5.57 -1.31
C LEU A 15 -4.64 4.49 -0.35
N PRO A 16 -4.68 3.19 -0.70
CA PRO A 16 -4.04 2.14 0.07
C PRO A 16 -2.52 2.37 0.28
N ALA A 17 -1.80 2.82 -0.74
CA ALA A 17 -0.36 3.08 -0.63
C ALA A 17 -0.06 4.19 0.39
N LEU A 18 -0.82 5.30 0.34
CA LEU A 18 -0.67 6.41 1.29
C LEU A 18 -1.05 5.99 2.70
N PHE A 19 -2.06 5.14 2.86
CA PHE A 19 -2.43 4.58 4.16
C PHE A 19 -1.29 3.72 4.74
N GLY A 20 -0.73 2.81 3.94
CA GLY A 20 0.42 1.99 4.35
C GLY A 20 1.63 2.83 4.73
N LEU A 21 1.94 3.87 3.94
CA LEU A 21 3.02 4.82 4.24
C LEU A 21 2.77 5.60 5.53
N THR A 22 1.53 6.02 5.79
CA THR A 22 1.14 6.72 7.02
C THR A 22 1.35 5.84 8.25
N LEU A 23 1.02 4.54 8.18
CA LEU A 23 1.27 3.60 9.28
C LEU A 23 2.75 3.39 9.56
N VAL A 24 3.59 3.34 8.51
CA VAL A 24 5.04 3.32 8.69
C VAL A 24 5.53 4.61 9.35
N GLY A 25 5.04 5.78 8.91
CA GLY A 25 5.36 7.07 9.51
C GLY A 25 4.94 7.18 10.98
N ASP A 26 3.73 6.74 11.31
CA ASP A 26 3.21 6.64 12.69
C ASP A 26 4.09 5.71 13.53
N GLY A 27 4.47 4.55 12.98
CA GLY A 27 5.34 3.60 13.67
C GLY A 27 6.74 4.16 13.93
N VAL A 28 7.34 4.88 12.97
CA VAL A 28 8.61 5.58 13.16
C VAL A 28 8.47 6.67 14.22
N SER A 29 7.40 7.47 14.17
CA SER A 29 7.12 8.51 15.17
C SER A 29 7.03 7.94 16.58
N LYS A 30 6.32 6.82 16.74
CA LYS A 30 6.19 6.11 18.02
C LYS A 30 7.52 5.59 18.55
N ILE A 31 8.36 5.00 17.68
CA ILE A 31 9.70 4.55 18.08
C ILE A 31 10.56 5.73 18.56
N MET A 32 10.49 6.87 17.86
CA MET A 32 11.26 8.06 18.22
C MET A 32 10.83 8.69 19.56
N HIS A 33 9.55 8.58 19.91
CA HIS A 33 9.01 9.10 21.17
C HIS A 33 9.00 8.07 22.32
N GLU A 34 9.68 6.93 22.14
CA GLU A 34 9.65 5.78 23.07
C GLU A 34 8.23 5.31 23.44
N GLU A 35 7.27 5.52 22.54
CA GLU A 35 5.91 5.05 22.69
C GLU A 35 5.83 3.56 22.35
N GLY A 36 5.20 2.80 23.25
CA GLY A 36 4.95 1.38 23.04
C GLY A 36 4.17 1.13 21.74
N GLY A 37 4.53 0.06 21.02
CA GLY A 37 3.79 -0.37 19.84
C GLY A 37 4.23 0.24 18.50
N GLY A 38 5.28 1.08 18.47
CA GLY A 38 5.82 1.60 17.20
C GLY A 38 6.28 0.50 16.23
N ILE A 39 6.91 -0.56 16.73
CA ILE A 39 7.31 -1.74 15.94
C ILE A 39 6.10 -2.43 15.30
N ILE A 40 4.97 -2.48 16.01
CA ILE A 40 3.74 -3.09 15.52
C ILE A 40 3.16 -2.23 14.38
N SER A 41 3.09 -0.90 14.56
CA SER A 41 2.66 0.02 13.50
C SER A 41 3.53 -0.12 12.24
N ILE A 42 4.85 -0.20 12.37
CA ILE A 42 5.75 -0.40 11.21
C ILE A 42 5.48 -1.75 10.54
N PHE A 43 5.35 -2.83 11.31
CA PHE A 43 5.08 -4.16 10.76
C PHE A 43 3.77 -4.17 9.94
N PHE A 44 2.69 -3.62 10.50
CA PHE A 44 1.42 -3.51 9.78
C PHE A 44 1.53 -2.63 8.54
N GLY A 45 2.24 -1.49 8.62
CA GLY A 45 2.49 -0.63 7.47
C GLY A 45 3.25 -1.34 6.34
N LEU A 46 4.29 -2.10 6.67
CA LEU A 46 5.06 -2.88 5.70
C LEU A 46 4.24 -4.02 5.08
N VAL A 47 3.46 -4.75 5.87
CA VAL A 47 2.53 -5.77 5.37
C VAL A 47 1.53 -5.13 4.40
N PHE A 48 0.99 -3.97 4.75
CA PHE A 48 0.02 -3.26 3.91
C PHE A 48 0.64 -2.82 2.58
N ILE A 49 1.85 -2.27 2.59
CA ILE A 49 2.60 -1.93 1.37
C ILE A 49 2.87 -3.19 0.53
N GLY A 50 3.24 -4.30 1.16
CA GLY A 50 3.42 -5.58 0.48
C GLY A 50 2.16 -6.05 -0.25
N ILE A 51 0.99 -5.92 0.39
CA ILE A 51 -0.31 -6.23 -0.21
C ILE A 51 -0.61 -5.29 -1.39
N VAL A 52 -0.30 -3.99 -1.30
CA VAL A 52 -0.51 -3.03 -2.40
C VAL A 52 0.37 -3.39 -3.60
N ILE A 53 1.63 -3.75 -3.37
CA ILE A 53 2.54 -4.20 -4.44
C ILE A 53 2.01 -5.48 -5.07
N PHE A 54 1.57 -6.46 -4.26
CA PHE A 54 0.96 -7.68 -4.77
C PHE A 54 -0.30 -7.40 -5.60
N ALA A 55 -1.19 -6.53 -5.11
CA ALA A 55 -2.40 -6.13 -5.82
C ALA A 55 -2.07 -5.46 -7.15
N TYR A 56 -1.05 -4.60 -7.21
CA TYR A 56 -0.57 -4.00 -8.46
C TYR A 56 -0.22 -5.07 -9.49
N PHE A 57 0.63 -6.04 -9.12
CA PHE A 57 1.03 -7.12 -10.03
C PHE A 57 -0.14 -8.03 -10.41
N PHE A 58 -1.01 -8.34 -9.45
CA PHE A 58 -2.20 -9.16 -9.68
C PHE A 58 -3.14 -8.50 -10.68
N PHE A 59 -3.55 -7.26 -10.42
CA PHE A 59 -4.45 -6.55 -11.32
C PHE A 59 -3.80 -6.23 -12.66
N SER A 60 -2.52 -5.86 -12.70
CA SER A 60 -1.80 -5.63 -13.95
C SER A 60 -1.78 -6.88 -14.82
N SER A 61 -1.49 -8.05 -14.24
CA SER A 61 -1.45 -9.32 -14.98
C SER A 61 -2.86 -9.79 -15.38
N PHE A 62 -3.82 -9.68 -14.46
CA PHE A 62 -5.17 -10.21 -14.65
C PHE A 62 -6.03 -9.33 -15.57
N LEU A 63 -5.91 -8.00 -15.49
CA LEU A 63 -6.54 -7.09 -16.47
C LEU A 63 -5.86 -7.18 -17.83
N ALA A 64 -4.54 -7.33 -17.90
CA ALA A 64 -3.85 -7.51 -19.17
C ALA A 64 -4.24 -8.83 -19.89
N GLN A 65 -4.57 -9.88 -19.14
CA GLN A 65 -4.94 -11.18 -19.71
C GLN A 65 -6.41 -11.28 -20.15
N ARG A 66 -7.30 -10.37 -19.70
CA ARG A 66 -8.74 -10.39 -20.01
C ARG A 66 -9.18 -9.45 -21.13
N VAL A 67 -8.23 -8.89 -21.90
CA VAL A 67 -8.47 -8.02 -23.07
C VAL A 67 -7.99 -8.72 -24.33
#